data_AF-A0A1V5WDA1-F1
#
_entry.id   AF-A0A1V5WDA1-F1
#
_cell.length_a   1.000
_cell.length_b   1.000
_cell.length_c   1.000
_cell.angle_alpha   90.00
_cell.angle_beta   90.00
_cell.angle_gamma   90.00
#
_symmetry.space_group_name_H-M   'P 1'
#
loop_
_entity.id
_entity.type
_entity.pdbx_description
1 polymer ?
#
loop_
_entity_poly.entity_id
_entity_poly.type
_entity_poly.pdbx_seq_one_letter_code
_entity_poly.pdbx_strand_id
1 'polypeptide(L)'
;MQVPCVLTDISGCREVVIPGYSGLLVPPGDVKALAEALVTLLSNQDLARRMGEAGRVQAIAHFDERAVFARVKAEYARLLQEQGLTVPAPLRPEVTPAGVAYDC
;
A
#
# COMPACT_ATOMS: atom_id res chain seq x y z
N MET A 1 -7.67 7.56 5.08
CA MET A 1 -8.42 8.69 4.48
C MET A 1 -8.52 8.48 2.97
N GLN A 2 -9.37 9.24 2.25
CA GLN A 2 -9.58 9.14 0.80
C GLN A 2 -9.18 10.44 0.10
N VAL A 3 -7.91 10.79 0.19
CA VAL A 3 -7.35 12.01 -0.41
C VAL A 3 -6.47 11.58 -1.58
N PRO A 4 -6.61 12.16 -2.79
CA PRO A 4 -5.73 11.84 -3.90
C PRO A 4 -4.29 12.23 -3.57
N CYS A 5 -3.34 11.53 -4.16
CA CYS A 5 -1.91 11.77 -3.95
C CYS A 5 -1.19 12.04 -5.26
N VAL A 6 -0.21 12.94 -5.20
CA VAL A 6 0.79 13.16 -6.24
C VAL A 6 2.12 12.74 -5.65
N LEU A 7 2.82 11.82 -6.31
CA LEU A 7 4.10 11.29 -5.85
C LEU A 7 5.18 11.49 -6.91
N THR A 8 6.44 11.43 -6.48
CA THR A 8 7.57 11.39 -7.40
C THR A 8 7.69 10.02 -8.07
N ASP A 9 8.12 9.99 -9.32
CA ASP A 9 8.27 8.78 -10.12
C ASP A 9 9.54 7.99 -9.75
N ILE A 10 9.48 7.32 -8.60
CA ILE A 10 10.53 6.46 -8.04
C ILE A 10 9.97 5.08 -7.65
N SER A 11 10.81 4.06 -7.49
CA SER A 11 10.39 2.65 -7.28
C SER A 11 9.30 2.51 -6.21
N GLY A 12 9.56 2.97 -4.99
CA GLY A 12 8.60 2.81 -3.89
C GLY A 12 7.26 3.51 -4.14
N CYS A 13 7.24 4.61 -4.89
CA CYS A 13 5.98 5.30 -5.22
C CYS A 13 5.20 4.54 -6.30
N ARG A 14 5.87 3.93 -7.29
CA ARG A 14 5.26 3.10 -8.34
C ARG A 14 4.60 1.84 -7.76
N GLU A 15 5.11 1.34 -6.64
CA GLU A 15 4.57 0.17 -5.95
C GLU A 15 3.29 0.49 -5.17
N VAL A 16 3.08 1.75 -4.78
CA VAL A 16 1.95 2.17 -3.93
C VAL A 16 0.75 2.67 -4.73
N VAL A 17 0.97 3.22 -5.93
CA VAL A 17 -0.11 3.76 -6.76
C VAL A 17 -0.08 3.23 -8.18
N ILE A 18 -1.28 3.14 -8.77
CA ILE A 18 -1.48 2.93 -10.21
C ILE A 18 -1.58 4.32 -10.86
N PRO A 19 -0.61 4.72 -11.71
CA PRO A 19 -0.58 6.06 -12.30
C PRO A 19 -1.85 6.38 -13.08
N GLY A 20 -2.44 7.54 -12.84
CA GLY A 20 -3.68 7.98 -13.49
C GLY A 20 -4.96 7.34 -12.95
N TYR A 21 -4.86 6.34 -12.06
CA TYR A 21 -6.02 5.66 -11.47
C TYR A 21 -6.15 5.92 -9.96
N SER A 22 -5.12 5.65 -9.18
CA SER A 22 -5.13 5.83 -7.72
C SER A 22 -4.20 6.93 -7.23
N GLY A 23 -3.48 7.58 -8.15
CA GLY A 23 -2.60 8.71 -7.88
C GLY A 23 -1.92 9.20 -9.17
N LEU A 24 -1.20 10.32 -9.07
CA LEU A 24 -0.38 10.86 -10.16
C LEU A 24 1.10 10.70 -9.83
N LEU A 25 1.92 10.45 -10.85
CA LEU A 25 3.37 10.42 -10.74
C LEU A 25 3.99 11.59 -11.52
N VAL A 26 5.00 12.23 -10.92
CA VAL A 26 5.76 13.33 -11.54
C VAL A 26 7.26 13.07 -11.45
N PRO A 27 8.09 13.54 -12.40
CA PRO A 27 9.53 13.35 -12.33
C PRO A 27 10.13 13.96 -11.04
N PRO A 28 11.16 13.32 -10.43
CA PRO A 28 11.85 13.88 -9.28
C PRO A 28 12.48 15.25 -9.59
N GLY A 29 12.25 16.24 -8.72
CA GLY A 29 12.81 17.59 -8.87
C GLY A 29 12.10 18.47 -9.90
N ASP A 30 11.08 17.98 -10.59
CA ASP A 30 10.31 18.77 -11.55
C ASP A 30 9.16 19.52 -10.86
N VAL A 31 9.46 20.76 -10.47
CA VAL A 31 8.49 21.66 -9.83
C VAL A 31 7.30 21.97 -10.74
N LYS A 32 7.54 22.08 -12.05
CA LYS A 32 6.49 22.43 -13.02
C LYS A 32 5.50 21.28 -13.16
N ALA A 33 5.99 20.05 -13.33
CA ALA A 33 5.15 18.87 -13.40
C ALA A 33 4.33 18.66 -12.11
N LEU A 34 4.94 18.89 -10.93
CA LEU A 34 4.21 18.85 -9.66
C LEU A 34 3.09 19.88 -9.59
N ALA A 35 3.37 21.13 -9.96
CA ALA A 35 2.37 22.20 -9.96
C ALA A 35 1.20 21.89 -10.91
N GLU A 36 1.49 21.41 -12.12
CA GLU A 36 0.48 21.00 -13.09
C GLU A 36 -0.40 19.87 -12.56
N ALA A 37 0.20 18.82 -11.96
CA ALA A 37 -0.55 17.71 -11.37
C ALA A 37 -1.46 18.17 -10.22
N LEU A 38 -0.99 19.08 -9.37
CA LEU A 38 -1.81 19.66 -8.29
C LEU A 38 -2.97 20.48 -8.87
N VAL A 39 -2.72 21.33 -9.87
CA VAL A 39 -3.77 22.10 -10.54
C VAL A 39 -4.81 21.18 -11.18
N THR A 40 -4.39 20.09 -11.83
CA THR A 40 -5.32 19.09 -12.40
C THR A 40 -6.27 18.54 -11.34
N LEU A 41 -5.77 18.15 -10.17
CA LEU A 41 -6.60 17.59 -9.10
C LEU A 41 -7.49 18.65 -8.43
N LEU A 42 -6.97 19.86 -8.21
CA LEU A 42 -7.72 20.96 -7.60
C LEU A 42 -8.83 21.49 -8.52
N SER A 43 -8.62 21.42 -9.84
CA SER A 43 -9.59 21.90 -10.84
C SER A 43 -10.64 20.85 -11.22
N ASN A 44 -10.46 19.59 -10.82
CA ASN A 44 -11.36 18.49 -11.14
C ASN A 44 -11.67 17.64 -9.89
N GLN A 45 -12.71 18.06 -9.15
CA GLN A 45 -13.11 17.39 -7.91
C GLN A 45 -13.55 15.94 -8.11
N ASP A 46 -14.17 15.61 -9.25
CA ASP A 46 -14.59 14.23 -9.54
C ASP A 46 -13.39 13.30 -9.74
N LEU A 47 -12.37 13.77 -10.46
CA LEU A 47 -11.12 13.04 -10.62
C LEU A 47 -10.43 12.84 -9.26
N ALA A 48 -10.30 13.92 -8.47
CA ALA A 48 -9.72 13.88 -7.14
C ALA A 48 -10.41 12.87 -6.23
N ARG A 49 -11.75 12.87 -6.20
CA ARG A 49 -12.55 11.92 -5.41
C ARG A 49 -12.32 10.48 -5.86
N ARG A 50 -12.41 10.21 -7.18
CA ARG A 50 -12.21 8.86 -7.73
C ARG A 50 -10.82 8.31 -7.41
N MET A 51 -9.78 9.13 -7.57
CA MET A 51 -8.41 8.75 -7.23
C MET A 51 -8.24 8.49 -5.73
N GLY A 52 -8.80 9.34 -4.86
CA GLY A 52 -8.75 9.13 -3.41
C GLY A 52 -9.47 7.86 -2.96
N GLU A 53 -10.61 7.54 -3.57
CA GLU A 53 -11.34 6.29 -3.33
C GLU A 53 -10.55 5.06 -3.79
N ALA A 54 -10.03 5.09 -5.01
CA ALA A 54 -9.20 4.03 -5.56
C ALA A 54 -7.93 3.80 -4.72
N GLY A 55 -7.26 4.88 -4.29
CA GLY A 55 -6.11 4.83 -3.40
C GLY A 55 -6.42 4.16 -2.07
N ARG A 56 -7.59 4.42 -1.48
CA ARG A 56 -7.99 3.72 -0.23
C ARG A 56 -8.21 2.24 -0.45
N VAL A 57 -8.83 1.84 -1.56
CA VAL A 57 -9.03 0.42 -1.87
C VAL A 57 -7.69 -0.30 -1.98
N GLN A 58 -6.74 0.29 -2.71
CA GLN A 58 -5.37 -0.24 -2.84
C GLN A 58 -4.67 -0.32 -1.48
N ALA A 59 -4.77 0.73 -0.66
CA ALA A 59 -4.18 0.78 0.67
C ALA A 59 -4.65 -0.37 1.58
N ILE A 60 -5.96 -0.65 1.60
CA ILE A 60 -6.51 -1.74 2.42
C ILE A 60 -6.12 -3.11 1.86
N ALA A 61 -6.15 -3.28 0.53
CA ALA A 61 -5.87 -4.56 -0.09
C ALA A 61 -4.41 -5.00 0.10
N HIS A 62 -3.46 -4.06 0.09
CA HIS A 62 -2.03 -4.37 0.03
C HIS A 62 -1.26 -3.98 1.29
N PHE A 63 -1.73 -3.00 2.06
CA PHE A 63 -0.97 -2.39 3.15
C PHE A 63 -1.74 -2.33 4.48
N ASP A 64 -2.75 -3.19 4.65
CA ASP A 64 -3.43 -3.31 5.94
C ASP A 64 -2.46 -3.83 7.01
N GLU A 65 -2.29 -3.02 8.06
CA GLU A 65 -1.35 -3.30 9.16
C GLU A 65 -1.60 -4.68 9.80
N ARG A 66 -2.86 -5.04 10.04
CA ARG A 66 -3.19 -6.32 10.68
C ARG A 66 -2.80 -7.49 9.79
N ALA A 67 -3.07 -7.38 8.50
CA ALA A 67 -2.68 -8.39 7.52
C ALA A 67 -1.16 -8.53 7.42
N VAL A 68 -0.42 -7.41 7.38
CA VAL A 68 1.05 -7.41 7.36
C VAL A 68 1.61 -8.05 8.63
N PHE A 69 1.17 -7.63 9.81
CA PHE A 69 1.64 -8.22 11.07
C PHE A 69 1.30 -9.70 11.19
N ALA A 70 0.11 -10.13 10.78
CA ALA A 70 -0.26 -11.54 10.80
C ALA A 70 0.72 -12.39 9.96
N ARG A 71 1.10 -11.92 8.76
CA ARG A 71 2.05 -12.60 7.88
C ARG A 71 3.46 -12.66 8.48
N VAL A 72 3.96 -11.53 9.00
CA VAL A 72 5.29 -11.48 9.62
C VAL A 72 5.36 -12.39 10.84
N LYS A 73 4.33 -12.37 11.70
CA LYS A 73 4.25 -13.26 12.87
C LYS A 73 4.22 -14.73 12.47
N ALA A 74 3.45 -15.09 11.45
CA ALA A 74 3.38 -16.46 10.95
C ALA A 74 4.74 -16.94 10.45
N GLU A 75 5.49 -16.09 9.75
CA GLU A 75 6.82 -16.43 9.26
C GLU A 75 7.84 -16.61 10.40
N TYR A 76 7.81 -15.74 11.41
CA TYR A 76 8.65 -15.91 12.60
C TYR A 76 8.30 -17.19 13.38
N ALA A 77 7.01 -17.49 13.51
CA ALA A 77 6.57 -18.74 14.14
C ALA A 77 7.06 -19.97 13.38
N ARG A 78 7.00 -19.95 12.04
CA ARG A 78 7.53 -21.00 11.16
C ARG A 78 9.02 -21.22 11.39
N LEU A 79 9.82 -20.14 11.33
CA LEU A 79 11.27 -20.21 11.52
C LEU A 79 11.66 -20.71 12.93
N LEU A 80 10.95 -20.28 13.97
CA LEU A 80 11.21 -20.76 15.34
C LEU A 80 10.92 -22.26 15.47
N GLN A 81 9.84 -22.76 14.88
CA GLN A 81 9.52 -24.19 14.87
C GLN A 81 10.57 -25.02 14.14
N GLU A 82 11.06 -24.53 13.00
CA GLU A 82 12.15 -25.18 12.23
C GLU A 82 13.45 -25.28 13.03
N GLN A 83 13.72 -24.31 13.89
CA GLN A 83 14.89 -24.32 14.79
C GLN A 83 14.64 -25.09 16.10
N GLY A 84 13.47 -25.72 16.28
CA GLY A 84 13.11 -26.43 17.51
C GLY A 84 12.90 -25.52 18.72
N LEU A 85 12.69 -24.22 18.50
CA LEU A 85 12.47 -23.21 19.54
C LEU A 85 10.98 -23.07 19.85
N THR A 86 10.68 -22.70 21.10
CA THR A 86 9.29 -22.49 21.53
C THR A 86 8.74 -21.19 20.94
N VAL A 87 7.55 -21.24 20.32
CA VAL A 87 6.87 -20.05 19.79
C VAL A 87 6.22 -19.26 20.93
N PRO A 88 6.64 -18.00 21.17
CA PRO A 88 6.06 -17.17 22.23
C PRO A 88 4.62 -16.78 21.90
N ALA A 89 3.81 -16.56 22.94
CA ALA A 89 2.37 -16.32 22.82
C ALA A 89 1.98 -15.21 21.80
N PRO A 90 2.69 -14.06 21.71
CA PRO A 90 2.35 -13.00 20.75
C PRO A 90 2.51 -13.39 19.27
N LEU A 91 3.33 -14.40 18.96
CA LEU A 91 3.59 -14.87 17.60
C LEU A 91 2.70 -16.03 17.18
N ARG A 92 1.84 -16.53 18.08
CA ARG A 92 0.90 -17.59 17.73
C ARG A 92 -0.15 -17.02 16.77
N PRO A 93 -0.47 -17.71 15.66
CA PRO A 93 -1.43 -17.20 14.70
C PRO A 93 -2.81 -17.08 15.36
N GLU A 94 -3.38 -15.88 15.35
CA GLU A 94 -4.82 -15.70 15.56
C GLU A 94 -5.53 -16.11 14.27
N VAL A 95 -6.40 -17.10 14.35
CA VAL A 95 -7.12 -17.64 13.19
C VAL A 95 -7.96 -16.52 12.56
N THR A 96 -7.49 -15.98 11.45
CA THR A 96 -8.29 -15.12 10.56
C THR A 96 -8.17 -15.70 9.15
N PRO A 97 -9.28 -15.98 8.43
CA PRO A 97 -9.21 -16.71 7.19
C PRO A 97 -8.51 -15.92 6.08
N ALA A 98 -7.95 -16.71 5.16
CA ALA A 98 -7.06 -16.34 4.08
C ALA A 98 -7.57 -15.26 3.13
N GLY A 99 -6.60 -14.59 2.50
CA GLY A 99 -6.77 -14.07 1.15
C GLY A 99 -5.75 -13.01 0.82
N VAL A 100 -4.60 -13.40 0.24
CA VAL A 100 -4.18 -13.03 -1.13
C VAL A 100 -3.05 -14.00 -1.53
N ALA A 101 -3.25 -14.76 -2.62
CA ALA A 101 -2.18 -15.48 -3.28
C ALA A 101 -1.40 -14.50 -4.16
N TYR A 102 -0.07 -14.53 -4.10
CA TYR A 102 0.81 -13.90 -5.08
C TYR A 102 1.58 -15.04 -5.75
N ASP A 103 1.23 -15.36 -6.99
CA ASP A 103 2.11 -16.10 -7.89
C ASP A 103 3.23 -15.14 -8.31
N CYS A 104 4.45 -15.56 -8.07
CA CYS A 104 5.68 -14.89 -8.51
C CYS A 104 5.87 -15.04 -10.02
#